data_AF-A0A438K3S4-F1
#
_entry.id   AF-A0A438K3S4-F1
#
_cell.length_a   1.000
_cell.length_b   1.000
_cell.length_c   1.000
_cell.angle_alpha   90.00
_cell.angle_beta   90.00
_cell.angle_gamma   90.00
#
_symmetry.space_group_name_H-M   'P 1'
#
loop_
_entity.id
_entity.type
_entity.pdbx_description
1 polymer ?
#
loop_
_entity_poly.entity_id
_entity_poly.type
_entity_poly.pdbx_seq_one_letter_code
_entity_poly.pdbx_strand_id
1 'polypeptide(L)'
;MQRIQAWDPKYFTLFHIPEKYRFTVSKFIRRVVIARMAESPDLAGSYHLKLDEVYATEDKLRDPDVLKQSKEQLAEILDEVERKLNESTYIAGDEFTMADVMLIQCWPE
;
A
#
# COMPACT_ATOMS: atom_id res chain seq x y z
N MET A 1 -0.71 -3.05 -17.49
CA MET A 1 -0.71 -1.69 -16.86
C MET A 1 -1.96 -1.40 -16.02
N GLN A 2 -3.18 -1.70 -16.48
CA GLN A 2 -4.41 -1.49 -15.65
C GLN A 2 -4.43 -2.31 -14.35
N ARG A 3 -3.83 -3.52 -14.33
CA ARG A 3 -3.79 -4.39 -13.15
C ARG A 3 -2.88 -3.88 -12.03
N ILE A 4 -1.75 -3.26 -12.38
CA ILE A 4 -0.84 -2.61 -11.42
C ILE A 4 -1.57 -1.47 -10.68
N GLN A 5 -2.46 -0.74 -11.38
CA GLN A 5 -3.27 0.32 -10.78
C GLN A 5 -4.36 -0.22 -9.83
N ALA A 6 -4.70 -1.51 -9.91
CA ALA A 6 -5.74 -2.13 -9.10
C ALA A 6 -5.21 -2.72 -7.78
N TRP A 7 -3.90 -2.94 -7.67
CA TRP A 7 -3.27 -3.44 -6.46
C TRP A 7 -2.79 -2.28 -5.58
N ASP A 8 -3.29 -2.21 -4.34
CA ASP A 8 -2.81 -1.25 -3.34
C ASP A 8 -1.73 -1.90 -2.46
N PRO A 9 -0.43 -1.56 -2.65
CA PRO A 9 0.66 -2.17 -1.90
C PRO A 9 0.64 -1.81 -0.41
N LYS A 10 -0.09 -0.75 -0.01
CA LYS A 10 -0.14 -0.26 1.37
C LYS A 10 -0.54 -1.37 2.34
N TYR A 11 -1.57 -2.15 2.02
CA TYR A 11 -2.05 -3.20 2.91
C TYR A 11 -1.04 -4.33 3.02
N PHE A 12 -0.47 -4.77 1.89
CA PHE A 12 0.60 -5.76 1.88
C PHE A 12 1.74 -5.33 2.81
N THR A 13 2.25 -4.11 2.68
CA THR A 13 3.32 -3.61 3.54
C THR A 13 2.89 -3.59 5.01
N LEU A 14 1.74 -2.98 5.33
CA LEU A 14 1.29 -2.82 6.71
C LEU A 14 1.07 -4.15 7.45
N PHE A 15 0.59 -5.20 6.75
CA PHE A 15 0.45 -6.53 7.34
C PHE A 15 1.79 -7.18 7.68
N HIS A 16 2.83 -6.96 6.87
CA HIS A 16 4.16 -7.54 7.07
C HIS A 16 5.07 -6.72 8.00
N ILE A 17 4.68 -5.49 8.36
CA ILE A 17 5.38 -4.73 9.41
C ILE A 17 5.20 -5.45 10.75
N PRO A 18 6.28 -5.78 11.48
CA PRO A 18 6.20 -6.34 12.82
C PRO A 18 5.40 -5.44 13.75
N GLU A 19 4.59 -6.04 14.62
CA GLU A 19 3.65 -5.29 15.48
C GLU A 19 4.33 -4.18 16.29
N LYS A 20 5.54 -4.42 16.81
CA LYS A 20 6.35 -3.43 17.53
C LYS A 20 6.66 -2.14 16.76
N TYR A 21 6.56 -2.17 15.44
CA TYR A 21 6.81 -1.03 14.56
C TYR A 21 5.53 -0.48 13.91
N ARG A 22 4.36 -1.06 14.21
CA ARG A 22 3.08 -0.54 13.70
C ARG A 22 2.71 0.72 14.48
N PHE A 23 2.81 1.87 13.83
CA PHE A 23 2.28 3.11 14.38
C PHE A 23 0.74 3.05 14.39
N THR A 24 0.14 3.03 15.59
CA THR A 24 -1.31 3.09 15.76
C THR A 24 -1.73 4.50 16.17
N VAL A 25 -2.86 4.96 15.66
CA VAL A 25 -3.41 6.26 16.06
C VAL A 25 -4.26 6.05 17.30
N SER A 26 -3.65 6.23 18.48
CA SER A 26 -4.33 6.00 19.76
C SER A 26 -5.57 6.88 19.93
N LYS A 27 -6.49 6.47 20.81
CA LYS A 27 -7.68 7.25 21.18
C LYS A 27 -7.32 8.67 21.63
N PHE A 28 -6.18 8.84 22.31
CA PHE A 28 -5.69 10.16 22.70
C PHE A 28 -5.36 11.03 21.48
N ILE A 29 -4.57 10.51 20.53
CA ILE A 29 -4.21 11.25 19.31
C ILE A 29 -5.45 11.63 18.51
N ARG A 30 -6.44 10.73 18.38
CA ARG A 30 -7.71 11.05 17.69
C ARG A 30 -8.44 12.23 18.34
N ARG A 31 -8.52 12.25 19.67
CA ARG A 31 -9.13 13.36 20.41
C ARG A 31 -8.38 14.67 20.20
N VAL A 32 -7.04 14.62 20.16
CA VAL A 32 -6.21 15.80 19.86
C VAL A 32 -6.48 16.33 18.46
N VAL A 33 -6.59 15.45 17.45
CA VAL A 33 -6.92 15.86 16.08
C VAL A 33 -8.30 16.49 16.00
N ILE A 34 -9.31 15.91 16.67
CA ILE A 34 -10.68 16.47 16.72
C ILE A 34 -10.70 17.84 17.41
N ALA A 35 -9.96 18.01 18.52
CA ALA A 35 -9.87 19.30 19.20
C ALA A 35 -9.23 20.37 18.30
N ARG A 36 -8.11 20.05 17.66
CA ARG A 36 -7.42 20.96 16.72
C ARG A 36 -8.27 21.33 15.52
N MET A 37 -9.06 20.39 15.01
CA MET A 37 -10.02 20.62 13.94
C MET A 37 -11.07 21.67 14.33
N ALA A 38 -11.54 21.67 15.58
CA ALA A 38 -12.47 22.70 16.07
C ALA A 38 -11.80 24.09 16.20
N GLU A 39 -10.49 24.11 16.49
CA GLU A 39 -9.70 25.34 16.61
C GLU A 39 -9.24 25.91 15.25
N SER A 40 -9.22 25.10 14.18
CA SER A 40 -8.75 25.47 12.84
C SER A 40 -9.77 25.08 11.76
N PRO A 41 -10.86 25.86 11.58
CA PRO A 41 -11.96 25.52 10.67
C PRO A 41 -11.54 25.42 9.20
N ASP A 42 -10.51 26.16 8.80
CA ASP A 42 -9.91 26.18 7.47
C ASP A 42 -9.28 24.83 7.09
N LEU A 43 -8.72 24.12 8.06
CA LEU A 43 -8.11 22.80 7.88
C LEU A 43 -9.03 21.64 8.28
N ALA A 44 -10.23 21.93 8.78
CA ALA A 44 -11.11 20.93 9.37
C ALA A 44 -11.45 19.80 8.38
N GLY A 45 -11.69 20.14 7.12
CA GLY A 45 -11.94 19.15 6.06
C GLY A 45 -10.76 18.19 5.84
N SER A 46 -9.53 18.70 5.81
CA SER A 46 -8.33 17.87 5.67
C SER A 46 -8.12 16.95 6.88
N TYR A 47 -8.39 17.44 8.09
CA TYR A 47 -8.33 16.62 9.29
C TYR A 47 -9.37 15.49 9.29
N HIS A 48 -10.59 15.75 8.81
CA HIS A 48 -11.64 14.74 8.68
C HIS A 48 -11.21 13.62 7.73
N LEU A 49 -10.77 13.99 6.53
CA LEU A 49 -10.28 13.03 5.54
C LEU A 49 -9.16 12.16 6.11
N LYS A 50 -8.21 12.76 6.84
CA LYS A 50 -7.10 12.01 7.44
C LYS A 50 -7.56 11.04 8.52
N LEU A 51 -8.52 11.45 9.36
CA LEU A 51 -9.09 10.57 10.37
C LEU A 51 -9.85 9.41 9.72
N ASP A 52 -10.67 9.69 8.71
CA ASP A 52 -11.44 8.67 7.99
C ASP A 52 -10.52 7.66 7.29
N GLU A 53 -9.44 8.12 6.66
CA GLU A 53 -8.40 7.24 6.09
C GLU A 53 -7.78 6.32 7.14
N VAL A 54 -7.51 6.84 8.35
CA VAL A 54 -6.93 6.06 9.45
C VAL A 54 -7.91 5.00 9.92
N TYR A 55 -9.18 5.36 10.15
CA TYR A 55 -10.22 4.41 10.53
C TYR A 55 -10.39 3.31 9.47
N ALA A 56 -10.55 3.69 8.21
CA ALA A 56 -10.71 2.74 7.11
C ALA A 56 -9.48 1.82 6.94
N THR A 57 -8.28 2.33 7.20
CA THR A 57 -7.06 1.51 7.16
C THR A 57 -7.05 0.51 8.29
N GLU A 58 -7.37 0.92 9.52
CA GLU A 58 -7.40 0.00 10.66
C GLU A 58 -8.47 -1.08 10.53
N ASP A 59 -9.65 -0.73 10.00
CA ASP A 59 -10.72 -1.70 9.75
C ASP A 59 -10.29 -2.75 8.72
N LYS A 60 -9.67 -2.33 7.61
CA LYS A 60 -9.11 -3.24 6.62
C LYS A 60 -7.96 -4.10 7.14
N LEU A 61 -7.15 -3.59 8.08
CA LEU A 61 -6.08 -4.39 8.69
C LEU A 61 -6.59 -5.46 9.66
N ARG A 62 -7.86 -5.36 10.11
CA ARG A 62 -8.51 -6.40 10.91
C ARG A 62 -9.15 -7.48 10.06
N ASP A 63 -9.36 -7.21 8.77
CA ASP A 63 -9.96 -8.14 7.83
C ASP A 63 -8.87 -9.04 7.21
N PRO A 64 -8.85 -10.36 7.52
CA PRO A 64 -7.87 -11.27 6.95
C PRO A 64 -8.02 -11.44 5.43
N ASP A 65 -9.21 -11.21 4.87
CA ASP A 65 -9.45 -11.36 3.44
C ASP A 65 -8.75 -10.28 2.63
N VAL A 66 -8.52 -9.10 3.22
CA VAL A 66 -7.75 -8.01 2.58
C VAL A 66 -6.32 -8.45 2.30
N LEU A 67 -5.66 -9.11 3.25
CA LEU A 67 -4.30 -9.63 3.04
C LEU A 67 -4.29 -10.73 1.99
N LYS A 68 -5.27 -11.64 2.05
CA LYS A 68 -5.39 -12.74 1.09
C LYS A 68 -5.54 -12.21 -0.33
N GLN A 69 -6.51 -11.32 -0.56
CA GLN A 69 -6.74 -10.68 -1.85
C GLN A 69 -5.49 -9.92 -2.33
N SER A 70 -4.83 -9.18 -1.44
CA SER A 70 -3.61 -8.48 -1.79
C SER A 70 -2.48 -9.43 -2.21
N LYS A 71 -2.38 -10.63 -1.65
CA LYS A 71 -1.39 -11.64 -2.05
C LYS A 71 -1.72 -12.25 -3.40
N GLU A 72 -2.99 -12.54 -3.64
CA GLU A 72 -3.48 -13.06 -4.93
C GLU A 72 -3.22 -12.05 -6.07
N GLN A 73 -3.55 -10.78 -5.85
CA GLN A 73 -3.27 -9.70 -6.80
C GLN A 73 -1.77 -9.54 -7.09
N LEU A 74 -0.92 -9.65 -6.04
CA LEU A 74 0.52 -9.59 -6.22
C LEU A 74 1.04 -10.79 -7.03
N ALA A 75 0.55 -12.00 -6.76
CA ALA A 75 0.91 -13.19 -7.53
C ALA A 75 0.56 -13.02 -9.02
N GLU A 76 -0.65 -12.55 -9.33
CA GLU A 76 -1.05 -12.28 -10.72
C GLU A 76 -0.15 -11.25 -11.42
N ILE A 77 0.31 -10.22 -10.70
CA ILE A 77 1.25 -9.21 -11.24
C ILE A 77 2.61 -9.87 -11.52
N LEU A 78 3.09 -10.71 -10.62
CA LEU A 78 4.37 -11.41 -10.78
C LEU A 78 4.31 -12.43 -11.94
N ASP A 79 3.21 -13.15 -12.09
CA ASP A 79 2.98 -14.06 -13.23
C ASP A 79 3.00 -13.29 -14.58
N GLU A 80 2.43 -12.07 -14.61
CA GLU A 80 2.50 -11.21 -15.81
C GLU A 80 3.93 -10.77 -16.12
N VAL A 81 4.72 -10.44 -15.09
CA VAL A 81 6.13 -10.07 -15.23
C VAL A 81 6.93 -11.26 -15.75
N GLU A 82 6.77 -12.45 -15.18
CA GLU A 82 7.44 -13.67 -15.63
C GLU A 82 7.11 -13.98 -17.09
N ARG A 83 5.84 -13.89 -17.48
CA ARG A 83 5.44 -14.08 -18.88
C ARG A 83 6.14 -13.10 -19.82
N LYS A 84 6.27 -11.82 -19.44
CA LYS A 84 6.97 -10.82 -20.25
C LYS A 84 8.46 -11.12 -20.38
N LEU A 85 9.10 -11.58 -19.31
CA LEU A 85 10.51 -11.97 -19.32
C LEU A 85 10.76 -13.26 -20.12
N ASN A 86 9.73 -14.09 -20.33
CA ASN A 86 9.80 -15.22 -21.27
C ASN A 86 9.65 -14.78 -22.74
N GLU A 87 9.02 -13.65 -23.01
CA GLU A 87 8.80 -13.11 -24.36
C GLU A 87 9.90 -12.13 -24.80
N SER A 88 10.57 -11.46 -23.87
CA SER A 88 11.55 -10.40 -24.12
C SER A 88 12.67 -10.43 -23.09
N THR A 89 13.83 -9.89 -23.45
CA THR A 89 15.05 -9.97 -22.61
C THR A 89 14.92 -9.22 -21.28
N TYR A 90 14.12 -8.14 -21.26
CA TYR A 90 13.88 -7.26 -20.12
C TYR A 90 12.39 -6.88 -20.05
N ILE A 91 11.94 -6.32 -18.92
CA ILE A 91 10.51 -6.05 -18.67
C ILE A 91 9.86 -5.14 -19.72
N ALA A 92 10.65 -4.23 -20.30
CA ALA A 92 10.21 -3.24 -21.27
C ALA A 92 10.65 -3.53 -22.72
N GLY A 93 11.16 -4.73 -23.01
CA GLY A 93 11.64 -5.12 -24.34
C GLY A 93 13.07 -5.68 -24.30
N ASP A 94 13.89 -5.31 -25.28
CA ASP A 94 15.25 -5.85 -25.41
C ASP A 94 16.33 -4.96 -24.79
N GLU A 95 15.96 -3.81 -24.24
CA GLU A 95 16.86 -2.90 -23.54
C GLU A 95 16.57 -2.88 -22.05
N PHE A 96 17.63 -2.81 -21.24
CA PHE A 96 17.51 -2.67 -19.79
C PHE A 96 17.07 -1.26 -19.42
N THR A 97 16.04 -1.16 -18.56
CA THR A 97 15.41 0.12 -18.19
C THR A 97 15.24 0.28 -16.69
N MET A 98 14.69 1.44 -16.28
CA MET A 98 14.28 1.69 -14.90
C MET A 98 13.25 0.67 -14.38
N ALA A 99 12.43 0.08 -15.26
CA ALA A 99 11.47 -0.95 -14.85
C ALA A 99 12.18 -2.17 -14.24
N ASP A 100 13.28 -2.59 -14.86
CA ASP A 100 14.10 -3.74 -14.44
C ASP A 100 14.81 -3.45 -13.12
N VAL A 101 15.36 -2.25 -12.95
CA VAL A 101 15.96 -1.80 -11.69
C VAL A 101 14.96 -1.89 -10.54
N MET A 102 13.75 -1.36 -10.74
CA MET A 102 12.71 -1.33 -9.71
C MET A 102 12.19 -2.73 -9.35
N LEU A 103 12.19 -3.67 -10.30
CA LEU A 103 11.85 -5.07 -10.01
C LEU A 103 12.93 -5.76 -9.17
N ILE A 104 14.21 -5.58 -9.52
CA ILE A 104 15.34 -6.23 -8.84
C ILE A 104 15.42 -5.83 -7.36
N GLN A 105 15.15 -4.56 -7.03
CA GLN A 105 15.19 -4.09 -5.64
C GLN A 105 14.13 -4.75 -4.72
N CYS A 106 13.08 -5.36 -5.29
CA CYS A 106 12.04 -6.05 -4.53
C CYS A 106 12.38 -7.52 -4.23
N TRP A 107 13.44 -8.08 -4.82
CA TRP A 107 13.82 -9.49 -4.64
C TRP A 107 14.95 -9.61 -3.61
N PRO A 108 14.73 -10.27 -2.46
CA PRO A 108 15.84 -10.62 -1.57
C PRO A 108 16.59 -11.82 -2.15
N GLU A 109 17.91 -11.68 -2.33
CA GLU A 109 18.82 -12.83 -2.53
C GLU A 109 18.81 -13.78 -1.33
#